data_AF-A0A3M0Z3T4-F1
#
_entry.id   AF-A0A3M0Z3T4-F1
#
_cell.length_a   1.000
_cell.length_b   1.000
_cell.length_c   1.000
_cell.angle_alpha   90.00
_cell.angle_beta   90.00
_cell.angle_gamma   90.00
#
_symmetry.space_group_name_H-M   'P 1'
#
loop_
_entity.id
_entity.type
_entity.pdbx_description
1 polymer ?
#
loop_
_entity_poly.entity_id
_entity_poly.type
_entity_poly.pdbx_seq_one_letter_code
_entity_poly.pdbx_strand_id
1 'polypeptide(L)'
;MLWYEFKPSVIVYISDTFDKKLESILAYKSQFKLDPNRTQTIDNNENTIKYVEARAGVYCFQIQKTFGEPFLSLNYPVGASDPFDLLPNFF
;
A
#
# COMPACT_ATOMS: atom_id res chain seq x y z
N MET A 1 -7.70 3.63 -5.26
CA MET A 1 -6.23 3.59 -5.40
C MET A 1 -5.64 2.31 -4.81
N LEU A 2 -6.16 1.82 -3.67
CA LEU A 2 -5.67 0.59 -3.01
C LEU A 2 -5.82 -0.68 -3.86
N TRP A 3 -6.82 -0.71 -4.74
CA TRP A 3 -7.22 -1.86 -5.56
C TRP A 3 -6.57 -1.96 -6.94
N TYR A 4 -5.73 -0.99 -7.32
CA TYR A 4 -5.10 -1.00 -8.65
C TYR A 4 -3.92 -1.97 -8.68
N GLU A 5 -3.98 -2.94 -9.59
CA GLU A 5 -2.92 -3.93 -9.79
C GLU A 5 -1.88 -3.44 -10.80
N PHE A 6 -0.61 -3.65 -10.45
CA PHE A 6 0.52 -3.35 -11.30
C PHE A 6 1.72 -4.25 -10.94
N LYS A 7 2.71 -4.30 -11.83
CA LYS A 7 4.01 -4.91 -11.54
C LYS A 7 4.90 -3.88 -10.80
N PRO A 8 5.27 -4.10 -9.54
CA PRO A 8 6.06 -3.13 -8.79
C PRO A 8 7.48 -2.99 -9.36
N SER A 9 8.00 -1.78 -9.34
CA SER A 9 9.42 -1.48 -9.56
C SER A 9 10.21 -1.65 -8.27
N VAL A 10 9.61 -1.32 -7.12
CA VAL A 10 10.20 -1.43 -5.78
C VAL A 10 9.13 -1.93 -4.81
N ILE A 11 9.55 -2.73 -3.84
CA ILE A 11 8.73 -3.15 -2.70
C ILE A 11 9.44 -2.70 -1.43
N VAL A 12 8.75 -1.92 -0.59
CA VAL A 12 9.28 -1.48 0.70
C VAL A 12 8.72 -2.39 1.79
N TYR A 13 9.59 -2.98 2.60
CA TYR A 13 9.19 -3.75 3.77
C TYR A 13 8.56 -2.84 4.83
N ILE A 14 7.33 -3.17 5.27
CA ILE A 14 6.56 -2.34 6.20
C ILE A 14 5.93 -3.14 7.33
N SER A 15 6.40 -4.36 7.63
CA SER A 15 5.70 -5.21 8.62
C SER A 15 5.67 -4.58 10.01
N ASP A 16 6.73 -3.89 10.42
CA ASP A 16 6.80 -3.20 11.73
C ASP A 16 5.87 -1.99 11.84
N THR A 17 5.35 -1.49 10.71
CA THR A 17 4.48 -0.31 10.64
C THR A 17 3.13 -0.59 9.99
N PHE A 18 2.83 -1.86 9.66
CA PHE A 18 1.64 -2.24 8.93
C PHE A 18 0.36 -1.94 9.72
N ASP A 19 0.36 -2.16 11.02
CA ASP A 19 -0.78 -1.85 11.88
C ASP A 19 -1.09 -0.33 11.87
N LYS A 20 -0.06 0.51 11.93
CA LYS A 20 -0.22 1.98 11.82
C LYS A 20 -0.79 2.39 10.47
N LYS A 21 -0.42 1.69 9.38
CA LYS A 21 -1.04 1.89 8.08
C LYS A 21 -2.53 1.57 8.12
N LEU A 22 -2.94 0.43 8.70
CA LEU A 22 -4.35 0.07 8.83
C LEU A 22 -5.13 1.09 9.68
N GLU A 23 -4.57 1.52 10.81
CA GLU A 23 -5.14 2.58 11.64
C GLU A 23 -5.35 3.88 10.84
N SER A 24 -4.36 4.29 10.04
CA SER A 24 -4.44 5.49 9.22
C SER A 24 -5.54 5.41 8.15
N ILE A 25 -5.75 4.24 7.55
CA ILE A 25 -6.84 3.99 6.60
C ILE A 25 -8.19 4.10 7.30
N LEU A 26 -8.35 3.41 8.44
CA LEU A 26 -9.59 3.37 9.20
C LEU A 26 -9.95 4.72 9.86
N ALA A 27 -9.00 5.62 10.02
CA ALA A 27 -9.25 6.99 10.47
C ALA A 27 -10.17 7.76 9.50
N TYR A 28 -10.13 7.46 8.20
CA TYR A 28 -11.04 7.99 7.18
C TYR A 28 -12.40 7.28 7.21
N LYS A 29 -13.12 7.39 8.34
CA LYS A 29 -14.43 6.74 8.56
C LYS A 29 -15.42 7.00 7.43
N SER A 30 -15.39 8.18 6.82
CA SER A 30 -16.29 8.52 5.72
C SER A 30 -15.98 7.78 4.42
N GLN A 31 -14.84 7.12 4.29
CA GLN A 31 -14.46 6.35 3.10
C GLN A 31 -14.50 4.85 3.34
N PHE A 32 -14.13 4.38 4.54
CA PHE A 32 -13.92 2.94 4.80
C PHE A 32 -14.95 2.30 5.75
N LYS A 33 -15.80 3.08 6.42
CA LYS A 33 -16.86 2.52 7.26
C LYS A 33 -18.09 2.23 6.40
N LEU A 34 -18.59 1.00 6.48
CA LEU A 34 -19.87 0.62 5.89
C LEU A 34 -21.00 1.41 6.58
N ASP A 35 -21.80 2.11 5.78
CA ASP A 35 -22.96 2.87 6.22
C ASP A 35 -24.10 2.61 5.23
N PRO A 36 -25.23 2.01 5.66
CA PRO A 36 -26.34 1.71 4.78
C PRO A 36 -27.01 2.95 4.18
N ASN A 37 -26.77 4.14 4.73
CA ASN A 37 -27.32 5.40 4.24
C ASN A 37 -26.42 6.08 3.19
N ARG A 38 -25.31 5.44 2.79
CA ARG A 38 -24.34 6.01 1.86
C ARG A 38 -24.15 5.10 0.66
N THR A 39 -23.83 5.71 -0.48
CA THR A 39 -23.53 4.99 -1.70
C THR A 39 -22.37 4.02 -1.47
N GLN A 40 -22.60 2.75 -1.79
CA GLN A 40 -21.56 1.74 -1.72
C GLN A 40 -20.49 2.00 -2.78
N THR A 41 -19.24 1.88 -2.37
CA THR A 41 -18.03 2.01 -3.18
C THR A 41 -17.15 0.78 -2.97
N ILE A 42 -16.07 0.68 -3.73
CA ILE A 42 -15.06 -0.36 -3.53
C ILE A 42 -14.38 -0.22 -2.15
N ASP A 43 -14.27 1.00 -1.65
CA ASP A 43 -13.50 1.32 -0.44
C ASP A 43 -14.34 1.19 0.85
N ASN A 44 -15.67 1.31 0.79
CA ASN A 44 -16.56 1.10 1.95
C ASN A 44 -17.15 -0.32 2.02
N ASN A 45 -16.42 -1.30 1.48
CA ASN A 45 -16.79 -2.71 1.48
C ASN A 45 -16.19 -3.43 2.69
N GLU A 46 -16.89 -4.43 3.23
CA GLU A 46 -16.39 -5.28 4.33
C GLU A 46 -15.06 -6.00 3.99
N ASN A 47 -14.77 -6.20 2.70
CA ASN A 47 -13.57 -6.87 2.22
C ASN A 47 -12.41 -5.92 1.90
N THR A 48 -12.60 -4.59 1.99
CA THR A 48 -11.55 -3.63 1.63
C THR A 48 -10.30 -3.82 2.49
N ILE A 49 -10.43 -4.01 3.79
CA ILE A 49 -9.28 -4.23 4.69
C ILE A 49 -8.59 -5.56 4.40
N LYS A 50 -9.36 -6.64 4.23
CA LYS A 50 -8.83 -7.96 3.84
C LYS A 50 -8.06 -7.87 2.52
N TYR A 51 -8.55 -7.08 1.57
CA TYR A 51 -7.87 -6.85 0.31
C TYR A 51 -6.53 -6.11 0.51
N VAL A 52 -6.50 -5.06 1.34
CA VAL A 52 -5.26 -4.32 1.65
C VAL A 52 -4.21 -5.24 2.29
N GLU A 53 -4.63 -6.07 3.24
CA GLU A 53 -3.79 -7.08 3.89
C GLU A 53 -3.24 -8.11 2.90
N ALA A 54 -4.13 -8.72 2.10
CA ALA A 54 -3.75 -9.71 1.10
C ALA A 54 -2.77 -9.12 0.07
N ARG A 55 -3.04 -7.90 -0.40
CA ARG A 55 -2.16 -7.20 -1.35
C ARG A 55 -0.78 -6.97 -0.77
N ALA A 56 -0.69 -6.44 0.46
CA ALA A 56 0.58 -6.21 1.12
C ALA A 56 1.36 -7.51 1.32
N GLY A 57 0.67 -8.61 1.63
CA GLY A 57 1.28 -9.94 1.77
C GLY A 57 1.78 -10.53 0.45
N VAL A 58 0.95 -10.52 -0.59
CA VAL A 58 1.27 -11.10 -1.91
C VAL A 58 2.49 -10.41 -2.53
N TYR A 59 2.57 -9.09 -2.47
CA TYR A 59 3.75 -8.39 -2.99
C TYR A 59 4.99 -8.66 -2.13
N CYS A 60 4.88 -8.66 -0.80
CA CYS A 60 6.05 -8.87 0.05
C CYS A 60 6.56 -10.32 0.04
N PHE A 61 5.69 -11.28 -0.27
CA PHE A 61 6.09 -12.67 -0.47
C PHE A 61 7.17 -12.80 -1.56
N GLN A 62 7.15 -11.93 -2.57
CA GLN A 62 8.16 -11.88 -3.64
C GLN A 62 9.57 -11.61 -3.12
N ILE A 63 9.70 -10.97 -1.94
CA ILE A 63 10.97 -10.69 -1.25
C ILE A 63 11.13 -11.51 0.04
N GLN A 64 10.33 -12.56 0.23
CA GLN A 64 10.37 -13.48 1.38
C GLN A 64 10.15 -12.78 2.74
N LYS A 65 9.20 -11.83 2.76
CA LYS A 65 8.81 -11.05 3.94
C LYS A 65 7.28 -11.01 4.09
N THR A 66 6.79 -10.47 5.21
CA THR A 66 5.36 -10.55 5.61
C THR A 66 4.48 -9.50 4.95
N PHE A 67 4.80 -8.22 5.10
CA PHE A 67 4.02 -7.11 4.52
C PHE A 67 4.92 -6.07 3.88
N GLY A 68 4.53 -5.65 2.68
CA GLY A 68 5.30 -4.74 1.85
C GLY A 68 4.40 -3.83 1.04
N GLU A 69 4.86 -2.60 0.82
CA GLU A 69 4.19 -1.65 -0.04
C GLU A 69 4.82 -1.68 -1.45
N PRO A 70 4.05 -2.01 -2.49
CA PRO A 70 4.52 -1.96 -3.87
C PRO A 70 4.48 -0.51 -4.40
N PHE A 71 5.54 -0.11 -5.12
CA PHE A 71 5.62 1.16 -5.83
C PHE A 71 5.98 0.95 -7.29
N LEU A 72 5.44 1.78 -8.18
CA LEU A 72 5.71 1.76 -9.62
C LEU A 72 6.45 3.03 -10.03
N SER A 73 7.61 2.87 -10.66
CA SER A 73 8.35 3.93 -11.36
C SER A 73 8.15 3.75 -12.86
N LEU A 74 7.55 4.74 -13.52
CA LEU A 74 7.24 4.69 -14.96
C LEU A 74 8.38 5.21 -15.85
N ASN A 75 9.20 6.14 -15.34
CA ASN A 75 10.04 6.98 -16.20
C ASN A 75 11.55 6.72 -16.12
N TYR A 76 12.04 5.87 -15.22
CA TYR A 76 13.48 5.58 -15.09
C TYR A 76 13.70 4.16 -14.54
N PRO A 77 14.81 3.47 -14.92
CA PRO A 77 15.32 2.39 -14.08
C PRO A 77 15.51 2.95 -12.67
N VAL A 78 15.21 2.16 -11.65
CA VAL A 78 15.50 2.51 -10.26
C VAL A 78 17.01 2.44 -10.10
N GLY A 79 17.71 3.46 -10.60
CA GLY A 79 19.16 3.60 -10.57
C GLY A 79 19.56 4.07 -9.19
N ALA A 80 19.48 3.17 -8.21
CA ALA A 80 19.81 3.45 -6.83
C ALA A 80 20.76 2.37 -6.33
N SER A 81 21.96 2.80 -5.95
CA SER A 81 22.92 1.95 -5.24
C SER A 81 22.57 1.91 -3.75
N ASP A 82 21.91 2.97 -3.29
CA ASP A 82 21.41 3.19 -1.94
C ASP A 82 19.94 3.66 -2.01
N PRO A 83 19.00 3.15 -1.20
CA PRO A 83 17.65 3.69 -1.07
C PRO A 83 17.57 5.21 -0.83
N PHE A 84 18.60 5.83 -0.24
CA PHE A 84 18.71 7.28 -0.08
C PHE A 84 18.96 8.02 -1.41
N ASP A 85 19.47 7.34 -2.44
CA ASP A 85 19.57 7.89 -3.80
C ASP A 85 18.19 8.20 -4.41
N LEU A 86 17.11 7.69 -3.80
CA LEU A 86 15.73 7.91 -4.21
C LEU A 86 15.06 9.09 -3.48
N LEU A 87 15.69 9.69 -2.46
CA LEU A 87 15.16 10.87 -1.80
C LEU A 87 15.52 12.14 -2.60
N PRO A 88 14.62 13.13 -2.73
CA PRO A 88 14.96 14.39 -3.39
C PRO A 88 16.01 15.15 -2.56
N ASN A 89 17.14 15.50 -3.18
CA ASN A 89 18.27 16.23 -2.60
C ASN A 89 17.88 17.66 -2.15
N PHE A 90 17.14 17.79 -1.05
CA PHE A 90 16.75 19.07 -0.44
C PHE A 90 17.42 19.34 0.91
N PHE A 91 18.60 18.77 1.17
CA PHE A 91 19.47 19.17 2.29
C PHE A 91 20.94 19.11 1.89
#